data_AF-A0A7S3MNY5-F1
#
_entry.id   AF-A0A7S3MNY5-F1
#
_cell.length_a   1.000
_cell.length_b   1.000
_cell.length_c   1.000
_cell.angle_alpha   90.00
_cell.angle_beta   90.00
_cell.angle_gamma   90.00
#
_symmetry.space_group_name_H-M   'P 1'
#
loop_
_entity.id
_entity.type
_entity.pdbx_description
1 polymer ?
#
loop_
_entity_poly.entity_id
_entity_poly.type
_entity_poly.pdbx_seq_one_letter_code
_entity_poly.pdbx_strand_id
1 'polypeptide(L)'
;LAADAGYDVWLGNLRGNKYSLKHSTLDSNDDAKLYWDFDIGHHERLDLVSMIDFIKQETGFEKIAYVGHSMGTTIMFRMAAENRTYLENNISTFVGLGPVVVPVNAIDEAKIVYAVMPVMDEVYDALTFFGFYQLGEPTPFSVYVLDKLCTKMTFLCLDMLTLIATNEKELSSQDRFTAFMGHYPSGGSLNVVFHFLQQMREKKVTYGFDYRDDEENQKRYGS
;
A
#
# COMPACT_ATOMS: atom_id res chain seq x y z
N LEU A 1 -14.55 2.67 19.73
CA LEU A 1 -13.53 2.98 20.77
C LEU A 1 -13.01 4.41 20.67
N ALA A 2 -12.32 4.81 19.59
CA ALA A 2 -11.86 6.20 19.46
C ALA A 2 -13.02 7.21 19.37
N ALA A 3 -14.02 6.96 18.53
CA ALA A 3 -15.22 7.79 18.45
C ALA A 3 -15.97 7.83 19.81
N ASP A 4 -16.14 6.68 20.46
CA ASP A 4 -16.79 6.59 21.79
C ASP A 4 -16.02 7.33 22.89
N ALA A 5 -14.71 7.48 22.74
CA ALA A 5 -13.85 8.27 23.61
C ALA A 5 -13.88 9.77 23.29
N GLY A 6 -14.69 10.21 22.32
CA GLY A 6 -14.91 11.61 21.97
C GLY A 6 -13.95 12.18 20.91
N TYR A 7 -13.19 11.33 20.19
CA TYR A 7 -12.38 11.78 19.07
C TYR A 7 -13.22 11.95 17.79
N ASP A 8 -12.93 12.99 17.02
CA ASP A 8 -13.39 13.10 15.64
C ASP A 8 -12.51 12.20 14.74
N VAL A 9 -13.09 11.13 14.19
CA VAL A 9 -12.35 10.05 13.54
C VAL A 9 -12.52 10.11 12.02
N TRP A 10 -11.39 10.27 11.34
CA TRP A 10 -11.31 10.28 9.88
C TRP A 10 -10.59 9.04 9.36
N LEU A 11 -11.19 8.36 8.37
CA LEU A 11 -10.64 7.14 7.77
C LEU A 11 -10.18 7.43 6.33
N GLY A 12 -8.87 7.59 6.15
CA GLY A 12 -8.27 7.92 4.85
C GLY A 12 -8.29 6.75 3.86
N ASN A 13 -8.44 7.07 2.57
CA ASN A 13 -8.38 6.11 1.47
C ASN A 13 -7.37 6.58 0.41
N LEU A 14 -6.33 5.78 0.20
CA LEU A 14 -5.28 6.06 -0.77
C LEU A 14 -5.75 5.86 -2.21
N ARG A 15 -5.15 6.59 -3.16
CA ARG A 15 -5.46 6.46 -4.59
C ARG A 15 -5.36 5.01 -5.06
N GLY A 16 -6.27 4.61 -5.95
CA GLY A 16 -6.30 3.26 -6.52
C GLY A 16 -6.90 2.18 -5.63
N ASN A 17 -7.29 2.51 -4.39
CA ASN A 17 -8.15 1.61 -3.63
C ASN A 17 -9.62 1.75 -4.06
N LYS A 18 -10.47 0.81 -3.64
CA LYS A 18 -11.88 0.71 -4.01
C LYS A 18 -12.75 1.94 -3.79
N TYR A 19 -12.34 2.80 -2.87
CA TYR A 19 -13.05 4.01 -2.52
C TYR A 19 -12.45 5.25 -3.21
N SER A 20 -11.30 5.10 -3.87
CA SER A 20 -10.49 6.18 -4.44
C SER A 20 -10.06 5.88 -5.88
N LEU A 21 -11.02 5.46 -6.72
CA LEU A 21 -10.80 5.13 -8.15
C LEU A 21 -11.05 6.28 -9.14
N LYS A 22 -11.51 7.45 -8.67
CA LYS A 22 -11.78 8.58 -9.55
C LYS A 22 -10.53 9.41 -9.82
N HIS A 23 -10.39 9.90 -11.05
CA HIS A 23 -9.42 10.92 -11.44
C HIS A 23 -10.15 12.06 -12.14
N SER A 24 -9.56 13.26 -12.17
CA SER A 24 -10.15 14.42 -12.85
C SER A 24 -10.15 14.28 -14.37
N THR A 25 -9.24 13.47 -14.93
CA THR A 25 -9.01 13.37 -16.38
C THR A 25 -8.81 11.95 -16.92
N LEU A 26 -8.52 10.95 -16.07
CA LEU A 26 -8.14 9.60 -16.50
C LEU A 26 -9.20 8.60 -16.03
N ASP A 27 -9.53 7.62 -16.86
CA ASP A 27 -10.32 6.47 -16.43
C ASP A 27 -9.43 5.32 -15.94
N SER A 28 -9.80 4.69 -14.82
CA SER A 28 -9.01 3.60 -14.22
C SER A 28 -8.92 2.34 -15.08
N ASN A 29 -9.80 2.18 -16.07
CA ASN A 29 -9.82 1.06 -17.01
C ASN A 29 -9.33 1.50 -18.40
N ASP A 30 -9.91 2.57 -18.96
CA ASP A 30 -9.60 2.97 -20.34
C ASP A 30 -8.19 3.59 -20.44
N ASP A 31 -7.75 4.31 -19.41
CA ASP A 31 -6.42 4.91 -19.31
C ASP A 31 -5.50 4.17 -18.33
N ALA A 32 -5.74 2.87 -18.11
CA ALA A 32 -5.14 2.08 -17.02
C ALA A 32 -3.63 2.28 -16.87
N LYS A 33 -2.86 2.27 -17.97
CA LYS A 33 -1.40 2.44 -17.92
C LYS A 33 -0.99 3.76 -17.25
N LEU A 34 -1.71 4.84 -17.51
CA LEU A 34 -1.42 6.18 -16.95
C LEU A 34 -2.06 6.34 -15.57
N TYR A 35 -3.29 5.86 -15.39
CA TYR A 35 -4.01 5.97 -14.13
C TYR A 35 -3.26 5.27 -12.98
N TRP A 36 -2.75 4.06 -13.24
CA TRP A 36 -2.07 3.24 -12.23
C TRP A 36 -0.57 3.53 -12.11
N ASP A 37 -0.06 4.56 -12.78
CA ASP A 37 1.36 4.92 -12.75
C ASP A 37 1.71 5.79 -11.53
N PHE A 38 1.57 5.21 -10.34
CA PHE A 38 1.92 5.83 -9.07
C PHE A 38 2.58 4.83 -8.11
N ASP A 39 3.48 5.33 -7.28
CA ASP A 39 4.29 4.56 -6.33
C ASP A 39 4.00 4.97 -4.87
N ILE A 40 4.75 4.41 -3.92
CA ILE A 40 4.64 4.77 -2.48
C ILE A 40 4.84 6.29 -2.30
N GLY A 41 5.73 6.87 -3.11
CA GLY A 41 6.06 8.28 -3.14
C GLY A 41 4.86 9.21 -3.31
N HIS A 42 3.92 8.80 -4.17
CA HIS A 42 2.70 9.55 -4.44
C HIS A 42 1.75 9.55 -3.23
N HIS A 43 1.74 8.46 -2.45
CA HIS A 43 0.93 8.41 -1.24
C HIS A 43 1.42 9.39 -0.18
N GLU A 44 2.75 9.57 -0.01
CA GLU A 44 3.22 10.59 0.94
C GLU A 44 3.06 12.01 0.42
N ARG A 45 3.48 12.28 -0.82
CA ARG A 45 3.58 13.66 -1.32
C ARG A 45 2.23 14.26 -1.69
N LEU A 46 1.25 13.43 -2.06
CA LEU A 46 -0.03 13.89 -2.58
C LEU A 46 -1.19 13.44 -1.70
N ASP A 47 -1.36 12.13 -1.47
CA ASP A 47 -2.54 11.62 -0.78
C ASP A 47 -2.56 12.06 0.69
N LEU A 48 -1.46 11.83 1.42
CA LEU A 48 -1.39 12.17 2.84
C LEU A 48 -1.54 13.68 3.07
N VAL A 49 -0.84 14.50 2.29
CA VAL A 49 -0.93 15.97 2.37
C VAL A 49 -2.37 16.43 2.12
N SER A 50 -2.98 15.97 1.02
CA SER A 50 -4.35 16.37 0.66
C SER A 50 -5.37 15.96 1.71
N MET A 51 -5.24 14.76 2.29
CA MET A 51 -6.12 14.30 3.36
C MET A 51 -5.96 15.14 4.63
N ILE A 52 -4.72 15.40 5.07
CA ILE A 52 -4.45 16.21 6.26
C ILE A 52 -5.00 17.63 6.09
N ASP A 53 -4.68 18.27 4.97
CA ASP A 53 -5.10 19.65 4.69
C ASP A 53 -6.63 19.75 4.63
N PHE A 54 -7.30 18.80 3.97
CA PHE A 54 -8.76 18.73 3.91
C PHE A 54 -9.38 18.59 5.32
N ILE A 55 -8.90 17.64 6.13
CA ILE A 55 -9.42 17.42 7.49
C ILE A 55 -9.25 18.69 8.32
N LYS A 56 -8.08 19.32 8.27
CA LYS A 56 -7.83 20.56 9.01
C LYS A 56 -8.72 21.71 8.54
N GLN A 57 -8.95 21.83 7.23
CA GLN A 57 -9.83 22.84 6.67
C GLN A 57 -11.28 22.63 7.14
N GLU A 58 -11.77 21.40 7.13
CA GLU A 58 -13.15 21.07 7.50
C GLU A 58 -13.39 21.21 9.01
N THR A 59 -12.42 20.82 9.83
CA THR A 59 -12.57 20.76 11.29
C THR A 59 -12.09 22.01 12.02
N GLY A 60 -11.20 22.79 11.40
CA GLY A 60 -10.53 23.94 12.02
C GLY A 60 -9.41 23.57 13.00
N PHE A 61 -9.04 22.29 13.14
CA PHE A 61 -7.93 21.89 14.01
C PHE A 61 -6.57 22.29 13.41
N GLU A 62 -5.68 22.81 14.27
CA GLU A 62 -4.32 23.18 13.85
C GLU A 62 -3.45 21.94 13.56
N LYS A 63 -3.63 20.85 14.33
CA LYS A 63 -2.91 19.59 14.16
C LYS A 63 -3.83 18.41 14.39
N ILE A 64 -3.54 17.30 13.73
CA ILE A 64 -4.26 16.02 13.89
C ILE A 64 -3.33 14.92 14.43
N ALA A 65 -3.91 13.94 15.11
CA ALA A 65 -3.19 12.70 15.40
C ALA A 65 -3.28 11.76 14.20
N TYR A 66 -2.18 11.11 13.83
CA TYR A 66 -2.14 10.13 12.75
C TYR A 66 -1.89 8.73 13.31
N VAL A 67 -2.73 7.78 12.94
CA VAL A 67 -2.55 6.36 13.24
C VAL A 67 -2.33 5.62 11.94
N GLY A 68 -1.13 5.07 11.76
CA GLY A 68 -0.76 4.32 10.56
C GLY A 68 -0.61 2.84 10.86
N HIS A 69 -1.06 1.98 9.94
CA HIS A 69 -0.80 0.54 9.98
C HIS A 69 -0.03 0.10 8.74
N SER A 70 0.98 -0.77 8.89
CA SER A 70 1.76 -1.32 7.77
C SER A 70 2.27 -0.20 6.84
N MET A 71 1.91 -0.19 5.56
CA MET A 71 2.28 0.88 4.61
C MET A 71 1.88 2.30 5.08
N GLY A 72 0.81 2.46 5.87
CA GLY A 72 0.47 3.76 6.46
C GLY A 72 1.58 4.31 7.36
N THR A 73 2.35 3.44 8.02
CA THR A 73 3.55 3.84 8.76
C THR A 73 4.69 4.25 7.82
N THR A 74 4.88 3.53 6.72
CA THR A 74 5.89 3.85 5.69
C THR A 74 5.68 5.26 5.14
N ILE A 75 4.44 5.61 4.80
CA ILE A 75 4.07 6.94 4.30
C ILE A 75 4.45 8.03 5.33
N MET A 76 4.15 7.81 6.61
CA MET A 76 4.48 8.77 7.67
C MET A 76 6.00 8.89 7.90
N PHE A 77 6.74 7.77 7.92
CA PHE A 77 8.20 7.80 8.05
C PHE A 77 8.87 8.52 6.86
N ARG A 78 8.36 8.32 5.65
CA ARG A 78 8.85 9.00 4.45
C ARG A 78 8.56 10.50 4.49
N MET A 79 7.36 10.88 4.89
CA MET A 79 7.02 12.29 5.14
C MET A 79 7.95 12.93 6.19
N ALA A 80 8.32 12.18 7.23
CA ALA A 80 9.23 12.68 8.27
C ALA A 80 10.67 12.89 7.76
N ALA A 81 11.12 12.06 6.81
CA ALA A 81 12.42 12.21 6.18
C ALA A 81 12.44 13.39 5.18
N GLU A 82 11.39 13.52 4.36
CA GLU A 82 11.33 14.47 3.25
C GLU A 82 10.84 15.87 3.65
N ASN A 83 9.86 15.96 4.56
CA ASN A 83 9.20 17.22 4.89
C ASN A 83 8.84 17.30 6.37
N ARG A 84 9.88 17.25 7.20
CA ARG A 84 9.77 17.34 8.67
C ARG A 84 9.00 18.58 9.12
N THR A 85 9.22 19.74 8.51
CA THR A 85 8.52 20.99 8.85
C THR A 85 7.01 20.87 8.65
N TYR A 86 6.55 20.21 7.58
CA TYR A 86 5.13 19.96 7.38
C TYR A 86 4.57 19.08 8.49
N LEU A 87 5.25 18.00 8.89
CA LEU A 87 4.77 17.18 10.03
C LEU A 87 4.70 17.96 11.33
N GLU A 88 5.75 18.71 11.66
CA GLU A 88 5.80 19.50 12.89
C GLU A 88 4.63 20.50 12.97
N ASN A 89 4.17 21.03 11.82
CA ASN A 89 3.06 21.98 11.75
C ASN A 89 1.67 21.33 11.69
N ASN A 90 1.56 20.06 11.29
CA ASN A 90 0.27 19.45 10.98
C ASN A 90 -0.08 18.21 11.82
N ILE A 91 0.91 17.52 12.38
CA ILE A 91 0.72 16.28 13.15
C ILE A 91 1.08 16.50 14.61
N SER A 92 0.14 16.19 15.51
CA SER A 92 0.34 16.29 16.96
C SER A 92 0.97 15.02 17.53
N THR A 93 0.62 13.86 16.99
CA THR A 93 1.10 12.55 17.44
C THR A 93 1.03 11.56 16.28
N PHE A 94 2.07 10.74 16.14
CA PHE A 94 2.08 9.58 15.25
C PHE A 94 2.04 8.29 16.08
N VAL A 95 1.06 7.43 15.80
CA VAL A 95 0.99 6.05 16.31
C VAL A 95 1.20 5.08 15.16
N GLY A 96 2.29 4.32 15.19
CA GLY A 96 2.61 3.29 14.19
C GLY A 96 2.25 1.89 14.69
N LEU A 97 1.34 1.21 13.99
CA LEU A 97 0.94 -0.17 14.26
C LEU A 97 1.55 -1.09 13.20
N GLY A 98 2.39 -2.05 13.60
CA GLY A 98 3.14 -2.86 12.63
C GLY A 98 4.01 -2.01 11.70
N PRO A 99 4.98 -1.25 12.23
CA PRO A 99 5.77 -0.30 11.45
C PRO A 99 6.61 -0.98 10.36
N VAL A 100 6.57 -0.43 9.14
CA VAL A 100 7.32 -0.92 7.97
C VAL A 100 8.15 0.23 7.39
N VAL A 101 9.46 0.04 7.29
CA VAL A 101 10.40 1.00 6.66
C VAL A 101 11.13 0.34 5.50
N VAL A 102 11.84 -0.76 5.76
CA VAL A 102 12.37 -1.66 4.73
C VAL A 102 12.05 -3.09 5.18
N PRO A 103 11.10 -3.79 4.55
CA PRO A 103 10.63 -5.11 5.00
C PRO A 103 11.59 -6.25 4.60
N VAL A 104 12.89 -6.13 4.92
CA VAL A 104 13.91 -7.14 4.52
C VAL A 104 13.64 -8.53 5.10
N ASN A 105 13.07 -8.63 6.31
CA ASN A 105 12.75 -9.92 6.93
C ASN A 105 11.61 -10.66 6.20
N ALA A 106 10.77 -9.94 5.44
CA ALA A 106 9.71 -10.56 4.64
C ALA A 106 10.27 -11.52 3.57
N ILE A 107 11.54 -11.32 3.16
CA ILE A 107 12.24 -12.24 2.25
C ILE A 107 12.35 -13.62 2.89
N ASP A 108 12.70 -13.68 4.18
CA ASP A 108 12.92 -14.94 4.91
C ASP A 108 11.60 -15.52 5.43
N GLU A 109 10.63 -14.67 5.79
CA GLU A 109 9.37 -15.06 6.41
C GLU A 109 8.28 -15.46 5.40
N ALA A 110 8.35 -14.99 4.16
CA ALA A 110 7.38 -15.30 3.11
C ALA A 110 8.06 -15.92 1.88
N LYS A 111 7.85 -17.23 1.69
CA LYS A 111 8.48 -17.99 0.59
C LYS A 111 8.15 -17.43 -0.79
N ILE A 112 6.97 -16.83 -0.95
CA ILE A 112 6.57 -16.19 -2.21
C ILE A 112 7.46 -15.00 -2.55
N VAL A 113 7.86 -14.20 -1.56
CA VAL A 113 8.78 -13.07 -1.74
C VAL A 113 10.16 -13.60 -2.13
N TYR A 114 10.66 -14.61 -1.43
CA TYR A 114 11.92 -15.27 -1.78
C TYR A 114 11.93 -15.81 -3.22
N ALA A 115 10.84 -16.46 -3.65
CA ALA A 115 10.73 -17.06 -4.97
C ALA A 115 10.62 -16.01 -6.09
N VAL A 116 9.93 -14.89 -5.83
CA VAL A 116 9.75 -13.81 -6.81
C VAL A 116 10.98 -12.93 -6.94
N MET A 117 11.73 -12.70 -5.86
CA MET A 117 12.85 -11.73 -5.85
C MET A 117 13.86 -11.88 -7.00
N PRO A 118 14.30 -13.10 -7.40
CA PRO A 118 15.29 -13.28 -8.46
C PRO A 118 14.74 -13.01 -9.87
N VAL A 119 13.42 -13.00 -10.04
CA VAL A 119 12.73 -12.90 -11.35
C VAL A 119 11.72 -11.75 -11.38
N MET A 120 11.80 -10.84 -10.41
CA MET A 120 10.75 -9.83 -10.21
C MET A 120 10.69 -8.86 -11.40
N ASP A 121 11.82 -8.55 -12.01
CA ASP A 121 11.90 -7.65 -13.16
C ASP A 121 11.16 -8.26 -14.36
N GLU A 122 11.37 -9.54 -14.64
CA GLU A 122 10.67 -10.28 -15.69
C GLU A 122 9.18 -10.45 -15.40
N VAL A 123 8.81 -10.66 -14.12
CA VAL A 123 7.42 -10.74 -13.70
C VAL A 123 6.72 -9.39 -13.91
N TYR A 124 7.36 -8.27 -13.54
CA TYR A 124 6.83 -6.94 -13.77
C TYR A 124 6.65 -6.64 -15.26
N ASP A 125 7.65 -6.97 -16.07
CA ASP A 125 7.61 -6.77 -17.52
C ASP A 125 6.50 -7.61 -18.16
N ALA A 126 6.34 -8.87 -17.75
CA ALA A 126 5.25 -9.72 -18.22
C ALA A 126 3.88 -9.16 -17.83
N LEU A 127 3.68 -8.78 -16.57
CA LEU A 127 2.40 -8.22 -16.09
C LEU A 127 2.02 -6.95 -16.86
N THR A 128 2.95 -6.01 -16.96
CA THR A 128 2.71 -4.73 -17.64
C THR A 128 2.56 -4.89 -19.16
N PHE A 129 3.25 -5.85 -19.78
CA PHE A 129 3.06 -6.21 -21.19
C PHE A 129 1.65 -6.73 -21.48
N PHE A 130 1.09 -7.54 -20.57
CA PHE A 130 -0.29 -8.02 -20.67
C PHE A 130 -1.35 -7.03 -20.18
N GLY A 131 -0.95 -5.80 -19.83
CA GLY A 131 -1.87 -4.73 -19.42
C GLY A 131 -2.32 -4.82 -17.95
N PHE A 132 -1.63 -5.59 -17.11
CA PHE A 132 -1.88 -5.63 -15.67
C PHE A 132 -1.08 -4.53 -14.97
N TYR A 133 -1.76 -3.46 -14.55
CA TYR A 133 -1.15 -2.34 -13.84
C TYR A 133 -1.61 -2.18 -12.38
N GLN A 134 -2.53 -3.03 -11.92
CA GLN A 134 -3.11 -2.95 -10.58
C GLN A 134 -3.18 -4.30 -9.88
N LEU A 135 -3.18 -4.25 -8.55
CA LEU A 135 -3.72 -5.30 -7.69
C LEU A 135 -5.18 -4.99 -7.43
N GLY A 136 -6.07 -5.51 -8.28
CA GLY A 136 -7.50 -5.24 -8.22
C GLY A 136 -8.18 -5.77 -6.96
N GLU A 137 -9.43 -5.35 -6.77
CA GLU A 137 -10.27 -5.82 -5.68
C GLU A 137 -10.71 -7.29 -5.83
N PRO A 138 -10.99 -7.98 -4.71
CA PRO A 138 -11.72 -9.23 -4.71
C PRO A 138 -13.09 -9.09 -5.40
N THR A 139 -13.23 -9.71 -6.57
CA THR A 139 -14.52 -9.93 -7.23
C THR A 139 -15.09 -11.27 -6.79
N PRO A 140 -16.41 -11.52 -6.90
CA PRO A 140 -16.98 -12.84 -6.58
C PRO A 140 -16.26 -13.99 -7.31
N PHE A 141 -15.82 -13.73 -8.55
CA PHE A 141 -15.02 -14.69 -9.31
C PHE A 141 -13.62 -14.89 -8.74
N SER A 142 -12.87 -13.82 -8.42
CA SER A 142 -11.53 -13.96 -7.86
C SER A 142 -11.54 -14.53 -6.44
N VAL A 143 -12.56 -14.24 -5.64
CA VAL A 143 -12.80 -14.89 -4.33
C VAL A 143 -13.06 -16.38 -4.50
N TYR A 144 -13.91 -16.78 -5.45
CA TYR A 144 -14.16 -18.19 -5.75
C TYR A 144 -12.88 -18.91 -6.19
N VAL A 145 -12.10 -18.29 -7.08
CA VAL A 145 -10.81 -18.85 -7.53
C VAL A 145 -9.83 -18.97 -6.36
N LEU A 146 -9.74 -17.94 -5.51
CA LEU A 146 -8.89 -17.93 -4.33
C LEU A 146 -9.29 -19.02 -3.33
N ASP A 147 -10.59 -19.23 -3.08
CA ASP A 147 -11.09 -20.35 -2.25
C ASP A 147 -10.60 -21.71 -2.76
N LYS A 148 -10.73 -21.96 -4.08
CA LYS A 148 -10.28 -23.22 -4.69
C LYS A 148 -8.78 -23.37 -4.67
N LEU A 149 -8.03 -22.29 -4.90
CA LEU A 149 -6.58 -22.29 -4.79
C LEU A 149 -6.13 -22.54 -3.36
N CYS A 150 -6.68 -21.85 -2.35
CA CYS A 150 -6.33 -22.03 -0.94
C CYS A 150 -6.70 -23.42 -0.39
N THR A 151 -7.77 -24.03 -0.89
CA THR A 151 -8.13 -25.41 -0.54
C THR A 151 -7.11 -26.42 -1.07
N LYS A 152 -6.55 -26.19 -2.27
CA LYS A 152 -5.57 -27.10 -2.91
C LYS A 152 -4.13 -26.79 -2.55
N MET A 153 -3.82 -25.52 -2.28
CA MET A 153 -2.49 -24.97 -2.08
C MET A 153 -2.48 -24.14 -0.79
N THR A 154 -2.84 -24.78 0.32
CA THR A 154 -2.99 -24.10 1.62
C THR A 154 -1.72 -23.39 2.06
N PHE A 155 -0.54 -23.92 1.73
CA PHE A 155 0.74 -23.28 2.06
C PHE A 155 0.89 -21.88 1.42
N LEU A 156 0.42 -21.68 0.18
CA LEU A 156 0.50 -20.39 -0.52
C LEU A 156 -0.38 -19.35 0.17
N CYS A 157 -1.57 -19.74 0.62
CA CYS A 157 -2.45 -18.82 1.32
C CYS A 157 -1.97 -18.52 2.73
N LEU A 158 -1.36 -19.49 3.42
CA LEU A 158 -0.69 -19.23 4.70
C LEU A 158 0.52 -18.30 4.52
N ASP A 159 1.34 -18.49 3.48
CA ASP A 159 2.47 -17.62 3.16
C ASP A 159 2.03 -16.21 2.72
N MET A 160 0.86 -16.06 2.11
CA MET A 160 0.28 -14.72 1.85
C MET A 160 -0.25 -14.09 3.14
N LEU A 161 -0.84 -14.88 4.02
CA LEU A 161 -1.35 -14.39 5.30
C LEU A 161 -0.23 -13.90 6.21
N THR A 162 0.93 -14.55 6.21
CA THR A 162 2.09 -14.10 7.01
C THR A 162 2.55 -12.69 6.65
N LEU A 163 2.31 -12.25 5.41
CA LEU A 163 2.67 -10.90 4.94
C LEU A 163 1.71 -9.80 5.42
N ILE A 164 0.46 -10.15 5.75
CA ILE A 164 -0.63 -9.17 5.90
C ILE A 164 -1.39 -9.30 7.22
N ALA A 165 -1.23 -10.42 7.91
CA ALA A 165 -1.97 -10.79 9.11
C ALA A 165 -1.12 -11.66 10.05
N THR A 166 -1.56 -11.74 11.30
CA THR A 166 -0.97 -12.68 12.27
C THR A 166 -1.43 -14.12 11.99
N ASN A 167 -0.54 -15.08 12.22
CA ASN A 167 -0.86 -16.51 12.18
C ASN A 167 -1.52 -17.02 13.46
N GLU A 168 -1.76 -16.14 14.44
CA GLU A 168 -2.36 -16.49 15.71
C GLU A 168 -3.87 -16.74 15.58
N LYS A 169 -4.24 -18.01 15.71
CA LYS A 169 -5.64 -18.47 15.65
C LYS A 169 -6.50 -17.92 16.78
N GLU A 170 -5.91 -17.57 17.93
CA GLU A 170 -6.63 -17.00 19.07
C GLU A 170 -7.07 -15.55 18.84
N LEU A 171 -6.37 -14.83 17.96
CA LEU A 171 -6.69 -13.43 17.61
C LEU A 171 -7.68 -13.34 16.43
N SER A 172 -8.00 -14.45 15.77
CA SER A 172 -8.78 -14.49 14.53
C SER A 172 -10.03 -15.37 14.63
N SER A 173 -11.21 -14.75 14.81
CA SER A 173 -12.48 -15.47 14.64
C SER A 173 -12.73 -15.74 13.16
N GLN A 174 -13.11 -16.97 12.80
CA GLN A 174 -13.29 -17.40 11.41
C GLN A 174 -14.29 -16.55 10.61
N ASP A 175 -15.37 -16.09 11.25
CA ASP A 175 -16.37 -15.21 10.60
C ASP A 175 -15.78 -13.84 10.25
N ARG A 176 -15.00 -13.25 11.16
CA ARG A 176 -14.31 -11.96 10.90
C ARG A 176 -13.20 -12.11 9.86
N PHE A 177 -12.55 -13.26 9.81
CA PHE A 177 -11.55 -13.54 8.78
C PHE A 177 -12.17 -13.56 7.37
N THR A 178 -13.32 -14.22 7.22
CA THR A 178 -14.04 -14.24 5.94
C THR A 178 -14.48 -12.82 5.52
N ALA A 179 -15.01 -12.03 6.47
CA ALA A 179 -15.37 -10.65 6.22
C ALA A 179 -14.14 -9.78 5.84
N PHE A 180 -13.00 -9.97 6.50
CA PHE A 180 -11.75 -9.29 6.19
C PHE A 180 -11.26 -9.60 4.77
N MET A 181 -11.21 -10.88 4.40
CA MET A 181 -10.76 -11.32 3.07
C MET A 181 -11.72 -10.90 1.96
N GLY A 182 -13.00 -10.62 2.26
CA GLY A 182 -13.93 -10.00 1.31
C GLY A 182 -13.64 -8.52 1.03
N HIS A 183 -12.74 -7.89 1.79
CA HIS A 183 -12.36 -6.49 1.65
C HIS A 183 -10.87 -6.26 1.42
N TYR A 184 -10.06 -7.31 1.51
CA TYR A 184 -8.61 -7.28 1.33
C TYR A 184 -8.18 -8.24 0.20
N PRO A 185 -7.28 -7.83 -0.71
CA PRO A 185 -6.73 -6.48 -0.87
C PRO A 185 -7.82 -5.48 -1.31
N SER A 186 -7.60 -4.19 -1.15
CA SER A 186 -8.61 -3.18 -1.46
C SER A 186 -8.34 -2.42 -2.77
N GLY A 187 -7.43 -2.88 -3.64
CA GLY A 187 -6.95 -2.10 -4.78
C GLY A 187 -5.58 -1.45 -4.52
N GLY A 188 -4.81 -1.23 -5.59
CA GLY A 188 -3.55 -0.48 -5.58
C GLY A 188 -2.74 -0.65 -6.88
N SER A 189 -1.80 0.25 -7.14
CA SER A 189 -0.90 0.13 -8.29
C SER A 189 0.08 -1.02 -8.12
N LEU A 190 0.43 -1.68 -9.23
CA LEU A 190 1.52 -2.64 -9.28
C LEU A 190 2.86 -2.00 -8.89
N ASN A 191 3.08 -0.73 -9.25
CA ASN A 191 4.32 0.00 -8.93
C ASN A 191 4.52 0.11 -7.42
N VAL A 192 3.46 0.25 -6.61
CA VAL A 192 3.56 0.27 -5.14
C VAL A 192 4.14 -1.03 -4.60
N VAL A 193 3.72 -2.17 -5.15
CA VAL A 193 4.18 -3.49 -4.72
C VAL A 193 5.62 -3.73 -5.14
N PHE A 194 5.94 -3.43 -6.40
CA PHE A 194 7.30 -3.57 -6.90
C PHE A 194 8.26 -2.55 -6.29
N HIS A 195 7.78 -1.39 -5.85
CA HIS A 195 8.58 -0.43 -5.07
C HIS A 195 9.00 -1.03 -3.72
N PHE A 196 8.11 -1.74 -3.02
CA PHE A 196 8.51 -2.50 -1.83
C PHE A 196 9.53 -3.59 -2.15
N LEU A 197 9.34 -4.34 -3.25
CA LEU A 197 10.30 -5.37 -3.67
C LEU A 197 11.68 -4.79 -4.02
N GLN A 198 11.73 -3.62 -4.67
CA GLN A 198 12.97 -2.88 -4.92
C GLN A 198 13.66 -2.50 -3.61
N GLN A 199 12.92 -1.98 -2.63
CA GLN A 199 13.49 -1.65 -1.30
C GLN A 199 14.04 -2.90 -0.59
N MET A 200 13.36 -4.04 -0.71
CA MET A 200 13.82 -5.33 -0.17
C MET A 200 15.11 -5.79 -0.86
N ARG A 201 15.17 -5.74 -2.21
CA ARG A 201 16.35 -6.09 -3.02
C ARG A 201 17.56 -5.24 -2.64
N GLU A 202 17.36 -3.92 -2.57
CA GLU A 202 18.41 -2.94 -2.28
C GLU A 202 18.74 -2.82 -0.79
N LYS A 203 17.90 -3.39 0.08
CA LYS A 203 18.01 -3.32 1.54
C LYS A 203 18.09 -1.89 2.08
N LYS A 204 17.41 -0.96 1.41
CA LYS A 204 17.36 0.47 1.77
C LYS A 204 16.02 1.09 1.39
N VAL A 205 15.70 2.22 2.00
CA VAL A 205 14.60 3.07 1.55
C VAL A 205 14.99 3.71 0.22
N THR A 206 14.12 3.65 -0.79
CA THR A 206 14.29 4.32 -2.08
C THR A 206 13.22 5.40 -2.24
N TYR A 207 13.60 6.61 -2.65
CA TYR A 207 12.68 7.75 -2.73
C TYR A 207 11.64 7.61 -3.84
N GLY A 208 12.04 7.05 -4.99
CA GLY A 208 11.16 6.75 -6.12
C GLY A 208 11.13 5.26 -6.43
N PHE A 209 10.11 4.85 -7.17
CA PHE A 209 10.11 3.58 -7.87
C PHE A 209 11.12 3.64 -9.00
N ASP A 210 12.02 2.66 -9.08
CA ASP A 210 13.02 2.61 -10.17
C ASP A 210 12.37 2.02 -11.42
N TYR A 211 12.23 2.83 -12.47
CA TYR A 211 11.65 2.40 -13.75
C TYR A 211 12.60 1.55 -14.59
N ARG A 212 13.85 1.34 -14.12
CA ARG A 212 14.95 0.68 -14.87
C ARG A 212 15.25 1.40 -16.19
N ASP A 213 15.00 2.71 -16.20
CA ASP A 213 15.25 3.63 -17.30
C ASP A 213 15.76 4.94 -16.70
N ASP A 214 17.03 5.25 -16.94
CA ASP A 214 17.70 6.42 -16.37
C ASP A 214 17.07 7.74 -16.85
N GLU A 215 16.57 7.78 -18.09
CA GLU A 215 15.92 8.98 -18.63
C GLU A 215 14.57 9.22 -17.93
N GLU A 216 13.80 8.16 -17.71
CA GLU A 216 12.52 8.24 -17.02
C GLU A 216 12.69 8.56 -15.51
N ASN A 217 13.67 7.94 -14.86
CA ASN A 217 14.03 8.26 -13.46
C ASN A 217 14.47 9.73 -13.34
N GLN A 218 15.36 10.20 -14.22
CA GLN A 218 15.80 11.59 -14.25
C GLN A 218 14.64 12.56 -14.47
N LYS A 219 13.68 12.22 -15.33
CA LYS A 219 12.50 13.04 -15.59
C LYS A 219 11.56 13.13 -14.39
N ARG A 220 11.36 12.05 -13.65
CA ARG A 220 10.42 11.98 -12.51
C ARG A 220 11.02 12.50 -11.21
N TYR A 221 12.28 12.19 -10.96
CA TYR A 221 12.92 12.38 -9.67
C TYR A 221 14.10 13.35 -9.72
N GLY A 222 14.61 13.66 -10.91
CA GLY A 222 15.80 14.50 -11.06
C GLY A 222 17.12 13.78 -10.76
N SER A 223 17.09 12.47 -10.56
CA SER A 223 18.22 11.60 -10.23
C SER A 223 17.96 10.15 -10.60
#